data_AF-A0A2E9BXD7-F1
#
_entry.id   AF-A0A2E9BXD7-F1
#
_cell.length_a   1.000
_cell.length_b   1.000
_cell.length_c   1.000
_cell.angle_alpha   90.00
_cell.angle_beta   90.00
_cell.angle_gamma   90.00
#
_symmetry.space_group_name_H-M   'P 1'
#
loop_
_entity.id
_entity.type
_entity.pdbx_description
1 polymer ?
#
loop_
_entity_poly.entity_id
_entity_poly.type
_entity_poly.pdbx_seq_one_letter_code
_entity_poly.pdbx_strand_id
1 'polypeptide(L)' 'MARRAGELAPDEPLRPPLLEFAELVVGMCAAIGQHYGDWDRNAGDHIRAVMYDVPGLLPPPRQSPDEPS' A
#
# COMPACT_ATOMS: atom_id res chain seq x y z
N MET A 1 -7.09 2.11 7.35
CA MET A 1 -6.18 1.10 7.96
C MET A 1 -6.14 1.13 9.47
N ALA A 2 -5.86 2.26 10.13
CA ALA A 2 -5.74 2.32 11.60
C ALA A 2 -6.93 1.71 12.38
N ARG A 3 -8.18 2.02 12.00
CA ARG A 3 -9.37 1.38 12.60
C ARG A 3 -9.43 -0.13 12.39
N ARG A 4 -9.12 -0.61 11.17
CA ARG A 4 -9.06 -2.06 10.88
C ARG A 4 -7.98 -2.76 11.70
N ALA A 5 -6.89 -2.05 12.03
CA ALA A 5 -5.81 -2.54 12.86
C ALA A 5 -6.08 -2.42 14.38
N GLY A 6 -7.20 -1.82 14.80
CA GLY A 6 -7.52 -1.59 16.21
C GLY A 6 -6.77 -0.43 16.86
N GLU A 7 -5.95 0.30 16.10
CA GLU A 7 -5.15 1.45 16.58
C GLU A 7 -5.97 2.75 16.71
N LEU A 8 -7.19 2.76 16.20
CA LEU A 8 -8.11 3.88 16.30
C LEU A 8 -9.51 3.35 16.64
N ALA A 9 -10.14 3.90 17.67
CA ALA A 9 -11.50 3.47 18.03
C ALA A 9 -12.50 3.80 16.90
N PRO A 10 -13.68 3.14 16.85
CA PRO A 10 -14.66 3.34 15.78
C PRO A 10 -15.01 4.81 15.53
N ASP A 11 -15.23 5.55 16.61
CA ASP A 11 -15.67 6.95 16.57
C ASP A 11 -14.56 7.95 16.94
N GLU A 12 -13.35 7.46 17.17
CA GLU A 12 -12.22 8.34 17.49
C GLU A 12 -11.82 9.12 16.22
N PRO A 13 -11.76 10.46 16.30
CA PRO A 13 -11.38 11.28 15.16
C PRO A 13 -9.86 11.18 14.93
N LEU A 14 -9.47 10.88 13.69
CA LEU A 14 -8.08 10.99 13.30
C LEU A 14 -7.70 12.48 13.23
N ARG A 15 -6.63 12.87 13.91
CA ARG A 15 -6.13 14.26 13.86
C ARG A 15 -5.68 14.60 12.43
N PRO A 16 -6.23 15.63 11.76
CA PRO A 16 -5.92 15.91 10.36
C PRO A 16 -4.42 16.05 10.05
N PRO A 17 -3.61 16.76 10.86
CA PRO A 17 -2.17 16.87 10.58
C PRO A 17 -1.43 15.53 10.66
N LEU A 18 -1.92 14.58 11.46
CA LEU A 18 -1.33 13.25 11.57
C LEU A 18 -1.63 12.41 10.32
N LEU A 19 -2.83 12.57 9.74
CA LEU A 19 -3.19 11.94 8.48
C LEU A 19 -2.30 12.46 7.34
N GLU A 20 -2.18 13.78 7.20
CA GLU A 20 -1.33 14.41 6.19
C GLU A 20 0.13 13.96 6.30
N PHE A 21 0.66 13.90 7.52
CA PHE A 21 2.01 13.39 7.76
C PHE A 21 2.16 11.92 7.36
N ALA A 22 1.18 11.07 7.70
CA ALA A 22 1.21 9.66 7.32
C ALA A 22 1.14 9.48 5.80
N GLU A 23 0.31 10.27 5.10
CA GLU A 23 0.22 10.28 3.64
C GLU A 23 1.54 10.71 3.00
N LEU A 24 2.21 11.72 3.55
CA LEU A 24 3.54 12.15 3.10
C LEU A 24 4.57 11.04 3.23
N VAL A 25 4.64 10.36 4.39
CA VAL A 25 5.56 9.25 4.63
C VAL A 25 5.32 8.11 3.63
N VAL A 26 4.06 7.73 3.44
CA VAL A 26 3.67 6.70 2.45
C VAL A 26 4.09 7.11 1.04
N GLY A 27 3.88 8.37 0.66
CA GLY A 27 4.30 8.91 -0.64
C GLY A 27 5.81 8.83 -0.86
N MET A 28 6.61 9.16 0.16
CA MET A 28 8.07 9.03 0.11
C MET A 28 8.51 7.57 -0.03
N CYS A 29 7.89 6.65 0.72
CA CYS A 29 8.16 5.22 0.60
C CYS A 29 7.81 4.69 -0.80
N ALA A 30 6.67 5.11 -1.37
CA ALA A 30 6.29 4.73 -2.73
C ALA A 30 7.27 5.29 -3.79
N ALA A 31 7.74 6.52 -3.62
CA ALA A 31 8.73 7.13 -4.51
C ALA A 31 10.07 6.36 -4.48
N ILE A 32 10.55 5.98 -3.29
CA ILE A 32 11.74 5.13 -3.14
C ILE A 32 11.47 3.77 -3.80
N GLY A 33 10.33 3.15 -3.50
CA GLY A 33 9.91 1.84 -4.01
C GLY A 33 9.76 1.78 -5.53
N GLN A 34 9.55 2.92 -6.20
CA GLN A 34 9.45 3.01 -7.67
C GLN A 34 10.67 2.42 -8.37
N HIS A 35 11.84 2.53 -7.74
CA HIS A 35 13.11 2.06 -8.29
C HIS A 35 13.40 0.57 -8.02
N TYR A 36 12.52 -0.12 -7.27
CA TYR A 36 12.70 -1.52 -6.89
C TYR A 36 11.63 -2.40 -7.51
N GLY A 37 12.03 -3.17 -8.52
CA GLY A 37 11.18 -4.13 -9.23
C GLY A 37 11.23 -3.91 -10.75
N ASP A 38 10.30 -4.55 -11.45
CA ASP A 38 10.17 -4.41 -12.91
C ASP A 38 9.36 -3.16 -13.25
N TRP A 39 9.46 -2.70 -14.51
CA TRP A 39 8.71 -1.55 -15.03
C TRP A 39 7.20 -1.64 -14.73
N ASP A 40 6.61 -2.82 -14.87
CA ASP A 40 5.17 -3.06 -14.64
C ASP A 40 4.85 -3.56 -13.22
N ARG A 41 5.87 -3.83 -12.39
CA ARG A 41 5.73 -4.44 -11.06
C ARG A 41 6.83 -3.94 -10.13
N ASN A 42 6.72 -2.69 -9.71
CA ASN A 42 7.62 -2.10 -8.71
C ASN A 42 6.95 -1.98 -7.33
N ALA A 43 7.77 -1.90 -6.30
CA ALA A 43 7.32 -1.79 -4.91
C ALA A 43 6.53 -0.48 -4.65
N GLY A 44 6.80 0.58 -5.42
CA GLY A 44 6.07 1.85 -5.35
C GLY A 44 4.59 1.69 -5.69
N ASP A 45 4.30 1.01 -6.79
CA ASP A 45 2.92 0.74 -7.22
C ASP A 45 2.20 -0.19 -6.26
N HIS A 46 2.90 -1.19 -5.71
CA HIS A 46 2.32 -2.04 -4.66
C HIS A 46 1.92 -1.24 -3.41
N ILE A 47 2.77 -0.33 -2.94
CA ILE A 47 2.47 0.55 -1.79
C ILE A 47 1.23 1.40 -2.09
N ARG A 48 1.15 2.02 -3.28
CA ARG A 48 -0.01 2.82 -3.69
C ARG A 48 -1.29 1.98 -3.75
N ALA A 49 -1.22 0.77 -4.31
CA ALA A 49 -2.36 -0.12 -4.43
C ALA A 49 -2.94 -0.50 -3.06
N VAL A 50 -2.08 -0.86 -2.09
CA VAL A 50 -2.51 -1.25 -0.73
C VAL A 50 -3.06 -0.05 0.04
N MET A 51 -2.46 1.14 -0.12
CA MET A 51 -2.79 2.32 0.68
C MET A 51 -4.05 3.03 0.20
N TYR A 52 -4.24 3.15 -1.11
CA TYR A 52 -5.33 3.91 -1.71
C TYR A 52 -6.47 3.04 -2.26
N ASP A 53 -6.39 1.72 -2.07
CA ASP A 53 -7.37 0.75 -2.57
C ASP A 53 -7.70 0.96 -4.06
N VAL A 54 -6.65 1.21 -4.86
CA VAL A 54 -6.75 1.41 -6.31
C VAL A 54 -6.61 0.04 -6.97
N PRO A 55 -7.70 -0.62 -7.39
CA PRO A 55 -7.65 -2.02 -7.79
C PRO A 55 -6.82 -2.25 -9.05
N GLY A 56 -6.71 -1.23 -9.91
CA GLY A 56 -5.91 -1.27 -11.15
C GLY A 56 -4.40 -1.27 -10.95
N LEU A 57 -3.90 -1.03 -9.74
CA LEU A 57 -2.48 -1.09 -9.39
C LEU A 57 -2.10 -2.35 -8.60
N LEU A 58 -3.07 -3.22 -8.28
CA LEU A 58 -2.78 -4.47 -7.60
C LEU A 58 -1.99 -5.38 -8.54
N PRO A 59 -0.81 -5.88 -8.12
CA PRO A 59 -0.11 -6.88 -8.91
C PRO A 59 -1.01 -8.12 -9.02
N PRO A 60 -1.05 -8.79 -10.18
CA PRO A 60 -1.83 -10.01 -10.33
C PRO A 60 -1.36 -11.07 -9.32
N PRO A 61 -2.27 -11.94 -8.86
CA PRO A 61 -1.92 -12.98 -7.90
C PRO A 61 -0.73 -13.80 -8.40
N ARG A 62 0.24 -14.06 -7.51
CA ARG A 62 1.35 -14.95 -7.82
C ARG A 62 0.79 -16.30 -8.22
N GLN A 63 0.96 -16.68 -9.49
CA GLN A 63 0.97 -18.09 -9.85
C GLN A 63 2.30 -18.63 -9.31
N SER A 64 2.23 -19.44 -8.25
CA SER A 64 3.38 -20.23 -7.81
C SER A 64 3.83 -21.09 -8.98
N PRO A 65 5.12 -21.09 -9.36
CA PRO A 65 5.63 -22.10 -10.27
C PRO A 65 5.59 -23.44 -9.51
N ASP A 66 4.93 -24.42 -10.12
CA ASP A 66 5.02 -25.86 -9.83
C ASP A 66 4.26 -26.39 -8.58
N GLU A 67 2.98 -26.70 -8.78
CA GLU A 67 2.38 -27.92 -8.22
C GLU A 67 2.28 -28.93 -9.40
N PRO A 68 3.02 -30.06 -9.37
CA PRO A 68 3.08 -30.97 -10.51
C PRO A 68 1.74 -31.68 -10.71
N SER A 69 1.35 -31.83 -11.98
CA SER A 69 0.18 -32.58 -12.44
C SER A 69 0.26 -34.08 -12.11
#